data_AF-A0A3M0EKX7-F1
#
_entry.id   AF-A0A3M0EKX7-F1
#
_cell.length_a   1.000
_cell.length_b   1.000
_cell.length_c   1.000
_cell.angle_alpha   90.00
_cell.angle_beta   90.00
_cell.angle_gamma   90.00
#
_symmetry.space_group_name_H-M   'P 1'
#
loop_
_entity.id
_entity.type
_entity.pdbx_description
1 polymer ?
#
loop_
_entity_poly.entity_id
_entity_poly.type
_entity_poly.pdbx_seq_one_letter_code
_entity_poly.pdbx_strand_id
1 'polypeptide(L)'
;MRFGTCSAIRLRQSNQVIKVGRWLGYAGAAIILAAIFWLGHVSIDLFIAAPATVRLGVLTAAVSVLTFVFNNSRQQTREINSRQFSDKREAYQKFFDFLFEIFSAQKKGIEHSDDDLIERMHNITKGLMVWGSARTINQYNQFMRNAINPPENPLDQFRNVESLLKAFRQDLGHDDRKLEAFGLSKLILKADEHDKLKS
;
A
#
# COMPACT_ATOMS: atom_id res chain seq x y z
N MET A 1 -60.50 -21.46 36.53
CA MET A 1 -59.09 -21.75 36.15
C MET A 1 -59.08 -22.70 34.95
N ARG A 2 -58.74 -22.22 33.74
CA ARG A 2 -58.26 -23.00 32.56
C ARG A 2 -58.23 -22.11 31.30
N PHE A 3 -57.32 -21.13 31.25
CA PHE A 3 -57.09 -20.31 30.04
C PHE A 3 -55.62 -20.30 29.57
N GLY A 4 -54.75 -21.16 30.14
CA GLY A 4 -53.31 -21.17 29.84
C GLY A 4 -52.85 -22.08 28.69
N THR A 5 -53.66 -23.04 28.22
CA THR A 5 -53.18 -24.11 27.32
C THR A 5 -53.27 -23.77 25.83
N CYS A 6 -54.12 -22.83 25.41
CA CYS A 6 -54.34 -22.52 23.99
C CYS A 6 -53.23 -21.63 23.38
N SER A 7 -52.60 -20.75 24.18
CA SER A 7 -51.55 -19.83 23.72
C SER A 7 -50.21 -20.55 23.43
N ALA A 8 -49.83 -21.52 24.28
CA ALA A 8 -48.57 -22.24 24.15
C ALA A 8 -48.52 -23.16 22.90
N ILE A 9 -49.67 -23.68 22.45
CA ILE A 9 -49.77 -24.55 21.28
C ILE A 9 -49.53 -23.75 19.98
N ARG A 10 -50.04 -22.51 19.91
CA ARG A 10 -49.90 -21.64 18.73
C ARG A 10 -48.45 -21.18 18.50
N LEU A 11 -47.72 -20.89 19.58
CA LEU A 11 -46.29 -20.53 19.53
C LEU A 11 -45.39 -21.72 19.14
N ARG A 12 -45.77 -22.95 19.52
CA ARG A 12 -45.06 -24.16 19.12
C ARG A 12 -45.26 -24.49 17.64
N GLN A 13 -46.46 -24.24 17.10
CA GLN A 13 -46.77 -24.44 15.69
C GLN A 13 -46.02 -23.47 14.76
N SER A 14 -45.93 -22.18 15.10
CA SER A 14 -45.19 -21.22 14.26
C SER A 14 -43.69 -21.50 14.22
N ASN A 15 -43.10 -21.89 15.36
CA ASN A 15 -41.67 -22.21 15.44
C ASN A 15 -41.32 -23.51 14.68
N GLN A 16 -42.26 -24.46 14.56
CA GLN A 16 -42.11 -25.66 13.71
C GLN A 16 -42.12 -25.30 12.22
N VAL A 17 -43.04 -24.44 11.78
CA VAL A 17 -43.13 -24.02 10.37
C VAL A 17 -41.89 -23.21 9.95
N ILE A 18 -41.37 -22.32 10.81
CA ILE A 18 -40.14 -21.54 10.54
C ILE A 18 -38.90 -22.45 10.47
N LYS A 19 -38.81 -23.49 11.32
CA LYS A 19 -37.72 -24.46 11.27
C LYS A 19 -37.78 -25.28 9.97
N VAL A 20 -38.95 -25.78 9.58
CA VAL A 20 -39.13 -26.57 8.34
C VAL A 20 -38.77 -25.74 7.09
N GLY A 21 -39.16 -24.46 7.05
CA GLY A 21 -38.77 -23.55 5.95
C GLY A 21 -37.26 -23.32 5.83
N ARG A 22 -36.54 -23.23 6.96
CA ARG A 22 -35.07 -23.09 6.96
C ARG A 22 -34.37 -24.38 6.50
N TRP A 23 -34.85 -25.55 6.90
CA TRP A 23 -34.30 -26.83 6.45
C TRP A 23 -34.47 -27.06 4.95
N LEU A 24 -35.62 -26.66 4.37
CA LEU A 24 -35.82 -26.70 2.92
C LEU A 24 -34.80 -25.82 2.17
N GLY A 25 -34.48 -24.64 2.70
CA GLY A 25 -33.46 -23.75 2.12
C GLY A 25 -32.05 -24.34 2.13
N TYR A 26 -31.64 -24.95 3.25
CA TYR A 26 -30.34 -25.63 3.33
C TYR A 26 -30.27 -26.88 2.44
N ALA A 27 -31.36 -27.64 2.35
CA ALA A 27 -31.44 -28.79 1.45
C ALA A 27 -31.30 -28.35 -0.03
N GLY A 28 -31.96 -27.26 -0.43
CA GLY A 28 -31.80 -26.68 -1.76
C GLY A 28 -30.37 -26.23 -2.04
N ALA A 29 -29.73 -25.53 -1.10
CA ALA A 29 -28.34 -25.10 -1.24
C ALA A 29 -27.36 -26.30 -1.35
N ALA A 30 -27.59 -27.37 -0.59
CA ALA A 30 -26.76 -28.57 -0.64
C ALA A 30 -26.83 -29.29 -2.00
N ILE A 31 -28.03 -29.35 -2.60
CA ILE A 31 -28.22 -29.94 -3.94
C ILE A 31 -27.47 -29.12 -5.00
N ILE A 32 -27.53 -27.78 -4.90
CA ILE A 32 -26.82 -26.89 -5.83
C ILE A 32 -25.30 -27.08 -5.71
N LEU A 33 -24.76 -27.14 -4.48
CA LEU A 33 -23.35 -27.40 -4.26
C LEU A 33 -22.91 -28.77 -4.77
N ALA A 34 -23.72 -29.81 -4.55
CA ALA A 34 -23.46 -31.14 -5.07
C ALA A 34 -23.49 -31.18 -6.61
N ALA A 35 -24.42 -30.47 -7.23
CA ALA A 35 -24.50 -30.35 -8.68
C ALA A 35 -23.27 -29.64 -9.26
N ILE A 36 -22.80 -28.55 -8.63
CA ILE A 36 -21.58 -27.85 -9.03
C ILE A 36 -20.36 -28.77 -8.90
N PHE A 37 -20.26 -29.50 -7.79
CA PHE A 37 -19.16 -30.43 -7.56
C PHE A 37 -19.14 -31.55 -8.61
N TRP A 38 -20.30 -32.14 -8.90
CA TRP A 38 -20.43 -33.17 -9.93
C TRP A 38 -20.08 -32.64 -11.32
N LEU A 39 -20.59 -31.47 -11.70
CA LEU A 39 -20.28 -30.82 -12.97
C LEU A 39 -18.76 -30.55 -13.12
N GLY A 40 -18.12 -30.12 -12.04
CA GLY A 40 -16.66 -29.93 -12.00
C GLY A 40 -15.90 -31.23 -12.24
N HIS A 41 -16.31 -32.32 -11.58
CA HIS A 41 -15.69 -33.63 -11.74
C HIS A 41 -15.82 -34.16 -13.17
N VAL A 42 -17.03 -34.12 -13.73
CA VAL A 42 -17.30 -34.55 -15.12
C VAL A 42 -16.46 -33.76 -16.13
N SER A 43 -16.28 -32.46 -15.90
CA SER A 43 -15.47 -31.60 -16.78
C SER A 43 -13.99 -31.98 -16.75
N ILE A 44 -13.46 -32.34 -15.57
CA ILE A 44 -12.07 -32.79 -15.40
C ILE A 44 -11.86 -34.15 -16.07
N ASP A 45 -12.79 -35.09 -15.87
CA ASP A 45 -12.70 -36.42 -16.47
C ASP A 45 -12.74 -36.35 -18.00
N LEU A 46 -13.62 -35.51 -18.55
CA LEU A 46 -13.71 -35.27 -19.99
C LEU A 46 -12.41 -34.66 -20.55
N PHE A 47 -11.76 -33.79 -19.78
CA PHE A 47 -10.48 -33.20 -20.15
C PHE A 47 -9.32 -34.23 -20.13
N ILE A 48 -9.28 -35.11 -19.13
CA ILE A 48 -8.26 -36.17 -19.03
C ILE A 48 -8.42 -37.19 -20.16
N ALA A 49 -9.66 -37.53 -20.52
CA ALA A 49 -9.99 -38.44 -21.61
C ALA A 49 -9.70 -37.88 -23.01
N ALA A 50 -9.47 -36.56 -23.14
CA ALA A 50 -9.24 -35.91 -24.43
C ALA A 50 -7.87 -36.29 -25.05
N PRO A 51 -7.77 -36.30 -26.40
CA PRO A 51 -6.51 -36.55 -27.10
C PRO A 51 -5.44 -35.53 -26.74
N ALA A 52 -4.17 -35.94 -26.84
CA ALA A 52 -3.02 -35.15 -26.39
C ALA A 52 -2.94 -33.75 -27.04
N THR A 53 -3.35 -33.63 -28.31
CA THR A 53 -3.39 -32.36 -29.06
C THR A 53 -4.34 -31.35 -28.43
N VAL A 54 -5.54 -31.79 -28.01
CA VAL A 54 -6.55 -30.94 -27.38
C VAL A 54 -6.09 -30.51 -25.99
N ARG A 55 -5.51 -31.43 -25.20
CA ARG A 55 -4.98 -31.12 -23.86
C ARG A 55 -3.87 -30.06 -23.92
N LEU A 56 -2.93 -30.21 -24.85
CA LEU A 56 -1.85 -29.23 -25.05
C LEU A 56 -2.40 -27.87 -25.51
N GLY A 57 -3.35 -27.86 -26.44
CA GLY A 57 -3.99 -26.62 -26.91
C GLY A 57 -4.67 -25.84 -25.78
N VAL A 58 -5.41 -26.53 -24.91
CA VAL A 58 -6.05 -25.91 -23.73
C VAL A 58 -5.02 -25.41 -22.72
N LEU A 59 -3.96 -26.18 -22.45
CA LEU A 59 -2.89 -25.74 -21.54
C LEU A 59 -2.17 -24.50 -22.07
N THR A 60 -1.81 -24.48 -23.35
CA THR A 60 -1.16 -23.31 -23.97
C THR A 60 -2.08 -22.09 -23.97
N ALA A 61 -3.38 -22.27 -24.25
CA ALA A 61 -4.36 -21.20 -24.16
C ALA A 61 -4.47 -20.66 -22.72
N ALA A 62 -4.54 -21.54 -21.72
CA ALA A 62 -4.60 -21.16 -20.32
C ALA A 62 -3.36 -20.38 -19.86
N VAL A 63 -2.16 -20.87 -20.22
CA VAL A 63 -0.89 -20.17 -19.91
C VAL A 63 -0.85 -18.81 -20.59
N SER A 64 -1.27 -18.70 -21.85
CA SER A 64 -1.29 -17.42 -22.58
C SER A 64 -2.22 -16.40 -21.92
N VAL A 65 -3.41 -16.82 -21.49
CA VAL A 65 -4.36 -15.96 -20.77
C VAL A 65 -3.78 -15.52 -19.42
N LEU A 66 -3.18 -16.44 -18.66
CA LEU A 66 -2.54 -16.10 -17.39
C LEU A 66 -1.41 -15.09 -17.61
N THR A 67 -0.49 -15.34 -18.54
CA THR A 67 0.61 -14.41 -18.86
C THR A 67 0.08 -13.05 -19.30
N PHE A 68 -0.97 -12.99 -20.11
CA PHE A 68 -1.60 -11.75 -20.52
C PHE A 68 -2.19 -10.98 -19.33
N VAL A 69 -2.94 -11.65 -18.45
CA VAL A 69 -3.54 -11.03 -17.26
C VAL A 69 -2.46 -10.52 -16.31
N PHE A 70 -1.42 -11.33 -16.04
CA PHE A 70 -0.29 -10.93 -15.21
C PHE A 70 0.46 -9.74 -15.78
N ASN A 71 0.74 -9.74 -17.09
CA ASN A 71 1.42 -8.63 -17.75
C ASN A 71 0.56 -7.37 -17.76
N ASN A 72 -0.71 -7.47 -18.15
CA ASN A 72 -1.61 -6.32 -18.25
C ASN A 72 -1.80 -5.62 -16.90
N SER A 73 -2.02 -6.38 -15.82
CA SER A 73 -2.14 -5.82 -14.47
C SER A 73 -0.88 -5.06 -14.04
N ARG A 74 0.29 -5.62 -14.35
CA ARG A 74 1.58 -4.99 -14.03
C ARG A 74 1.85 -3.75 -14.90
N GLN A 75 1.46 -3.77 -16.18
CA GLN A 75 1.64 -2.64 -17.08
C GLN A 75 0.77 -1.45 -16.68
N GLN A 76 -0.51 -1.67 -16.35
CA GLN A 76 -1.40 -0.59 -15.89
C GLN A 76 -0.84 0.15 -14.67
N THR A 77 -0.34 -0.61 -13.69
CA THR A 77 0.29 -0.03 -12.49
C THR A 77 1.54 0.78 -12.86
N ARG A 78 2.36 0.29 -13.79
CA ARG A 78 3.57 0.99 -14.24
C ARG A 78 3.26 2.25 -15.04
N GLU A 79 2.25 2.22 -15.89
CA GLU A 79 1.84 3.38 -16.69
C GLU A 79 1.29 4.50 -15.81
N ILE A 80 0.45 4.18 -14.82
CA ILE A 80 -0.07 5.16 -13.86
C ILE A 80 1.09 5.77 -13.06
N ASN A 81 1.97 4.93 -12.52
CA ASN A 81 3.14 5.38 -11.78
C ASN A 81 4.07 6.24 -12.66
N SER A 82 4.28 5.88 -13.92
CA SER A 82 5.13 6.63 -14.85
C SER A 82 4.57 8.01 -15.17
N ARG A 83 3.24 8.15 -15.29
CA ARG A 83 2.61 9.45 -15.56
C ARG A 83 2.74 10.41 -14.39
N GLN A 84 2.71 9.89 -13.17
CA GLN A 84 2.81 10.69 -11.94
C GLN A 84 4.25 10.80 -11.41
N PHE A 85 5.19 10.07 -12.01
CA PHE A 85 6.57 10.00 -11.53
C PHE A 85 7.27 11.37 -11.63
N SER A 86 7.04 12.13 -12.71
CA SER A 86 7.59 13.48 -12.87
C SER A 86 7.13 14.40 -11.75
N ASP A 87 5.84 14.37 -11.45
CA ASP A 87 5.20 15.32 -10.55
C ASP A 87 5.53 14.99 -9.09
N LYS A 88 5.53 13.68 -8.75
CA LYS A 88 6.05 13.17 -7.47
C LYS A 88 7.51 13.55 -7.27
N ARG A 89 8.34 13.36 -8.30
CA ARG A 89 9.77 13.70 -8.24
C ARG A 89 9.96 15.18 -7.99
N GLU A 90 9.23 16.06 -8.69
CA GLU A 90 9.31 17.51 -8.47
C GLU A 90 8.87 17.89 -7.05
N ALA A 91 7.77 17.33 -6.56
CA ALA A 91 7.26 17.59 -5.22
C ALA A 91 8.27 17.19 -4.13
N TYR A 92 8.91 16.02 -4.27
CA TYR A 92 9.93 15.57 -3.32
C TYR A 92 11.26 16.30 -3.50
N GLN A 93 11.61 16.72 -4.72
CA GLN A 93 12.82 17.49 -4.99
C GLN A 93 12.83 18.81 -4.21
N LYS A 94 11.68 19.50 -4.14
CA LYS A 94 11.53 20.72 -3.32
C LYS A 94 11.89 20.50 -1.85
N PHE A 95 11.57 19.32 -1.30
CA PHE A 95 11.97 18.96 0.06
C PHE A 95 13.49 18.72 0.16
N PHE A 96 14.08 18.01 -0.80
CA PHE A 96 15.53 17.79 -0.80
C PHE A 96 16.30 19.10 -0.92
N ASP A 97 15.87 20.00 -1.81
CA ASP A 97 16.49 21.31 -2.01
C ASP A 97 16.44 22.13 -0.70
N PHE A 98 15.28 22.18 -0.06
CA PHE A 98 15.11 22.82 1.25
C PHE A 98 15.99 22.19 2.34
N LEU A 99 16.09 20.85 2.38
CA LEU A 99 16.93 20.14 3.35
C LEU A 99 18.42 20.49 3.18
N PHE A 100 18.92 20.48 1.93
CA PHE A 100 20.31 20.84 1.64
C PHE A 100 20.61 22.32 1.85
N GLU A 101 19.63 23.19 1.62
CA GLU A 101 19.73 24.62 1.90
C GLU A 101 19.88 24.87 3.40
N ILE A 102 19.05 24.25 4.25
CA ILE A 102 19.19 24.35 5.72
C ILE A 102 20.59 23.91 6.17
N PHE A 103 21.06 22.77 5.69
CA PHE A 103 22.41 22.29 6.04
C PHE A 103 23.51 23.25 5.57
N SER A 104 23.37 23.83 4.38
CA SER A 104 24.32 24.79 3.83
C SER A 104 24.30 26.14 4.55
N ALA A 105 23.11 26.59 4.96
CA ALA A 105 22.90 27.84 5.68
C ALA A 105 23.49 27.79 7.09
N GLN A 106 23.28 26.67 7.81
CA GLN A 106 23.95 26.42 9.09
C GLN A 106 25.47 26.47 8.96
N LYS A 107 26.05 25.95 7.87
CA LYS A 107 27.50 25.97 7.63
C LYS A 107 28.04 27.37 7.34
N LYS A 108 27.30 28.18 6.56
CA LYS A 108 27.72 29.52 6.13
C LYS A 108 27.32 30.63 7.11
N GLY A 109 26.58 30.31 8.18
CA GLY A 109 26.03 31.29 9.11
C GLY A 109 25.02 32.23 8.43
N ILE A 110 24.36 31.76 7.37
CA ILE A 110 23.35 32.56 6.65
C ILE A 110 22.04 32.39 7.40
N GLU A 111 21.49 33.48 7.92
CA GLU A 111 20.14 33.49 8.47
C GLU A 111 19.12 33.60 7.32
N HIS A 112 18.15 32.69 7.31
CA HIS A 112 16.97 32.81 6.46
C HIS A 112 15.93 33.65 7.19
N SER A 113 15.13 34.41 6.42
CA SER A 113 13.92 35.03 6.96
C SER A 113 12.91 33.94 7.31
N ASP A 114 12.28 34.06 8.49
CA ASP A 114 11.24 33.13 8.95
C ASP A 114 10.08 33.02 7.94
N ASP A 115 9.74 34.11 7.25
CA ASP A 115 8.66 34.13 6.25
C ASP A 115 8.99 33.26 5.02
N ASP A 116 10.25 33.26 4.55
CA ASP A 116 10.70 32.43 3.42
C ASP A 116 10.70 30.93 3.79
N LEU A 117 11.10 30.61 5.02
CA LEU A 117 11.06 29.23 5.52
C LEU A 117 9.62 28.70 5.61
N ILE A 118 8.70 29.52 6.11
CA ILE A 118 7.27 29.15 6.21
C ILE A 118 6.67 28.95 4.82
N GLU A 119 6.95 29.83 3.87
CA GLU A 119 6.45 29.70 2.49
C GLU A 119 6.96 28.41 1.84
N ARG A 120 8.24 28.09 2.00
CA ARG A 120 8.83 26.83 1.48
C ARG A 120 8.19 25.60 2.10
N MET A 121 7.99 25.61 3.41
CA MET A 121 7.31 24.51 4.12
C MET A 121 5.86 24.34 3.67
N HIS A 122 5.13 25.43 3.40
CA HIS A 122 3.80 25.37 2.81
C HIS A 122 3.84 24.77 1.40
N ASN A 123 4.79 25.16 0.56
CA ASN A 123 4.93 24.61 -0.79
C ASN A 123 5.27 23.12 -0.80
N ILE A 124 6.15 22.67 0.11
CA ILE A 124 6.44 21.25 0.35
C ILE A 124 5.18 20.52 0.80
N THR A 125 4.48 21.06 1.80
CA THR A 125 3.26 20.43 2.35
C THR A 125 2.17 20.31 1.29
N LYS A 126 2.02 21.32 0.42
CA LYS A 126 1.11 21.28 -0.74
C LYS A 126 1.49 20.16 -1.71
N GLY A 127 2.78 20.02 -2.02
CA GLY A 127 3.28 18.93 -2.87
C GLY A 127 3.01 17.55 -2.26
N LEU A 128 3.28 17.38 -0.97
CA LEU A 128 2.99 16.16 -0.20
C LEU A 128 1.49 15.83 -0.14
N MET A 129 0.62 16.82 -0.03
CA MET A 129 -0.83 16.61 0.02
C MET A 129 -1.39 16.08 -1.30
N VAL A 130 -0.85 16.54 -2.42
CA VAL A 130 -1.30 16.12 -3.76
C VAL A 130 -0.69 14.77 -4.16
N TRP A 131 0.61 14.57 -3.88
CA TRP A 131 1.39 13.48 -4.47
C TRP A 131 1.92 12.45 -3.46
N GLY A 132 1.88 12.76 -2.16
CA GLY A 132 2.39 11.91 -1.10
C GLY A 132 1.52 10.69 -0.85
N SER A 133 2.13 9.51 -0.73
CA SER A 133 1.40 8.35 -0.21
C SER A 133 1.15 8.47 1.29
N ALA A 134 0.17 7.71 1.79
CA ALA A 134 -0.19 7.68 3.20
C ALA A 134 1.04 7.41 4.11
N ARG A 135 1.96 6.56 3.67
CA ARG A 135 3.20 6.28 4.40
C ARG A 135 4.08 7.51 4.49
N THR A 136 4.29 8.21 3.37
CA THR A 136 5.10 9.42 3.31
C THR A 136 4.49 10.54 4.16
N ILE A 137 3.18 10.75 4.07
CA ILE A 137 2.48 11.74 4.88
C ILE A 137 2.64 11.45 6.38
N ASN A 138 2.53 10.19 6.79
CA ASN A 138 2.71 9.80 8.19
C ASN A 138 4.14 10.05 8.70
N GLN A 139 5.14 9.75 7.87
CA GLN A 139 6.55 10.02 8.20
C GLN A 139 6.84 11.52 8.23
N TYR A 140 6.26 12.31 7.33
CA TYR A 140 6.38 13.76 7.32
C TYR A 140 5.73 14.38 8.58
N ASN A 141 4.54 13.94 8.95
CA ASN A 141 3.89 14.36 10.18
C ASN A 141 4.72 14.00 11.43
N GLN A 142 5.39 12.86 11.42
CA GLN A 142 6.31 12.47 12.49
C GLN A 142 7.54 13.38 12.54
N PHE A 143 8.14 13.68 11.38
CA PHE A 143 9.23 14.65 11.25
C PHE A 143 8.83 16.03 11.82
N MET A 144 7.66 16.55 11.45
CA MET A 144 7.17 17.84 11.96
C MET A 144 6.93 17.83 13.46
N ARG A 145 6.37 16.74 14.01
CA ARG A 145 6.22 16.59 15.47
C ARG A 145 7.56 16.60 16.20
N ASN A 146 8.56 15.94 15.63
CA ASN A 146 9.91 15.89 16.20
C ASN A 146 10.69 17.20 16.02
N ALA A 147 10.30 18.04 15.05
CA ALA A 147 10.87 19.39 14.94
C ALA A 147 10.39 20.30 16.09
N ILE A 148 9.13 20.13 16.54
CA ILE A 148 8.56 20.89 17.67
C ILE A 148 9.02 20.31 19.01
N ASN A 149 8.97 18.98 19.14
CA ASN A 149 9.35 18.23 20.33
C ASN A 149 10.52 17.29 19.98
N PRO A 150 11.76 17.79 19.98
CA PRO A 150 12.92 16.99 19.62
C PRO A 150 13.09 15.81 20.59
N PRO A 151 13.42 14.61 20.09
CA PRO A 151 13.71 13.47 20.94
C PRO A 151 14.96 13.73 21.79
N GLU A 152 14.99 13.16 23.00
CA GLU A 152 16.14 13.31 23.92
C GLU A 152 17.44 12.77 23.31
N ASN A 153 17.35 11.73 22.46
CA ASN A 153 18.50 11.14 21.80
C ASN A 153 18.69 11.71 20.38
N PRO A 154 19.84 12.36 20.09
CA PRO A 154 20.15 12.87 18.76
C PRO A 154 20.11 11.83 17.65
N LEU A 155 20.46 10.56 17.96
CA LEU A 155 20.42 9.47 16.97
C LEU A 155 18.99 9.17 16.49
N ASP A 156 18.00 9.35 17.35
CA ASP A 156 16.60 9.15 16.97
C ASP A 156 16.13 10.27 16.05
N GLN A 157 16.65 11.50 16.18
CA GLN A 157 16.38 12.57 15.23
C GLN A 157 16.90 12.22 13.82
N PHE A 158 18.14 11.72 13.70
CA PHE A 158 18.69 11.26 12.43
C PHE A 158 17.90 10.07 11.85
N ARG A 159 17.43 9.16 12.70
CA ARG A 159 16.63 8.01 12.27
C ARG A 159 15.28 8.45 11.69
N ASN A 160 14.65 9.47 12.26
CA ASN A 160 13.39 10.03 11.78
C ASN A 160 13.54 10.77 10.44
N VAL A 161 14.66 11.48 10.24
CA VAL A 161 14.97 12.06 8.92
C VAL A 161 15.20 10.94 7.91
N GLU A 162 15.99 9.91 8.26
CA GLU A 162 16.24 8.79 7.36
C GLU A 162 14.96 8.02 6.99
N SER A 163 14.03 7.83 7.94
CA SER A 163 12.76 7.15 7.68
C SER A 163 11.87 7.94 6.71
N LEU A 164 11.87 9.27 6.82
CA LEU A 164 11.19 10.16 5.87
C LEU A 164 11.84 10.09 4.48
N LEU A 165 13.17 10.18 4.39
CA LEU A 165 13.89 10.08 3.11
C LEU A 165 13.66 8.73 2.41
N LYS A 166 13.65 7.62 3.18
CA LYS A 166 13.29 6.28 2.66
C LYS A 166 11.84 6.23 2.19
N ALA A 167 10.91 6.90 2.87
CA ALA A 167 9.53 6.95 2.42
C ALA A 167 9.39 7.65 1.06
N PHE A 168 10.07 8.78 0.86
CA PHE A 168 10.11 9.45 -0.46
C PHE A 168 10.68 8.55 -1.55
N ARG A 169 11.81 7.89 -1.29
CA ARG A 169 12.46 6.98 -2.25
C ARG A 169 11.58 5.79 -2.61
N GLN A 170 10.93 5.18 -1.63
CA GLN A 170 10.02 4.07 -1.87
C GLN A 170 8.78 4.48 -2.64
N ASP A 171 8.30 5.71 -2.44
CA ASP A 171 7.18 6.25 -3.22
C ASP A 171 7.53 6.51 -4.69
N LEU A 172 8.81 6.72 -4.98
CA LEU A 172 9.40 6.76 -6.33
C LEU A 172 9.76 5.35 -6.87
N GLY A 173 9.48 4.28 -6.14
CA GLY A 173 9.73 2.91 -6.58
C GLY A 173 11.14 2.38 -6.33
N HIS A 174 11.93 3.05 -5.48
CA HIS A 174 13.21 2.51 -5.03
C HIS A 174 13.04 1.42 -3.97
N ASP A 175 13.88 0.38 -4.08
CA ASP A 175 13.97 -0.69 -3.10
C ASP A 175 15.18 -0.49 -2.20
N ASP A 176 14.93 -0.10 -0.95
CA ASP A 176 15.96 0.20 0.04
C ASP A 176 16.30 -1.01 0.94
N ARG A 177 15.93 -2.25 0.58
CA ARG A 177 16.25 -3.47 1.37
C ARG A 177 17.74 -3.71 1.59
N LYS A 178 18.59 -3.27 0.65
CA LYS A 178 20.06 -3.41 0.72
C LYS A 178 20.75 -2.19 1.33
N LEU A 179 19.99 -1.17 1.72
CA LEU A 179 20.55 0.06 2.26
C LEU A 179 20.92 -0.15 3.73
N GLU A 180 22.18 0.13 4.07
CA GLU A 180 22.65 0.11 5.45
C GLU A 180 21.84 1.07 6.34
N ALA A 181 21.80 0.77 7.65
CA ALA A 181 21.29 1.72 8.63
C ALA A 181 22.08 3.04 8.54
N PHE A 182 21.38 4.17 8.55
CA PHE A 182 21.93 5.50 8.37
C PHE A 182 22.66 5.72 7.04
N GLY A 183 22.43 4.88 6.03
CA GLY A 183 23.12 4.98 4.74
C GLY A 183 22.90 6.32 4.03
N LEU A 184 21.67 6.85 4.06
CA LEU A 184 21.36 8.16 3.47
C LEU A 184 21.95 9.31 4.29
N SER A 185 21.87 9.22 5.62
CA SER A 185 22.42 10.24 6.52
C SER A 185 23.96 10.31 6.40
N LYS A 186 24.63 9.15 6.30
CA LYS A 186 26.07 9.05 6.01
C LYS A 186 26.43 9.73 4.68
N LEU A 187 25.59 9.61 3.65
CA LEU A 187 25.83 10.25 2.36
C LEU A 187 25.84 11.78 2.48
N ILE A 188 24.90 12.35 3.23
CA ILE A 188 24.83 13.79 3.50
C ILE A 188 26.07 14.26 4.28
N LEU A 189 26.47 13.52 5.31
CA LEU A 189 27.63 13.87 6.13
C LEU A 189 28.95 13.78 5.36
N LYS A 190 29.14 12.72 4.55
CA LYS A 190 30.34 12.55 3.73
C LYS A 190 30.45 13.61 2.63
N ALA A 191 29.32 14.03 2.07
CA ALA A 191 29.30 15.14 1.12
C ALA A 191 29.81 16.43 1.77
N ASP A 192 29.41 16.73 3.02
CA ASP A 192 29.91 17.88 3.76
C ASP A 192 31.43 17.81 4.03
N GLU A 193 31.95 16.64 4.40
CA GLU A 193 33.39 16.46 4.63
C GLU A 193 34.22 16.70 3.37
N HIS A 194 33.75 16.22 2.22
CA HIS A 194 34.45 16.41 0.95
C HIS A 194 34.53 17.89 0.52
N ASP A 195 33.50 18.69 0.82
CA ASP A 195 33.53 20.12 0.55
C ASP A 195 34.57 20.88 1.39
N LYS A 196 34.86 20.41 2.62
CA LYS A 196 35.92 20.99 3.47
C LYS A 196 37.33 20.73 2.94
N LEU A 197 37.53 19.72 2.09
CA LEU A 197 38.84 19.43 1.49
C LEU A 197 39.14 20.29 0.26
N LYS A 198 38.14 20.97 -0.30
CA LYS A 198 38.27 21.84 -1.47
C LYS A 198 38.36 23.34 -1.14
N SER A 199 38.05 23.72 0.11
CA SER A 199 38.19 25.08 0.65
C SER A 199 39.51 25.27 1.35
#